data_AF-K6X9Y0-F1
#
_entry.id   AF-K6X9Y0-F1
#
_cell.length_a   1.000
_cell.length_b   1.000
_cell.length_c   1.000
_cell.angle_alpha   90.00
_cell.angle_beta   90.00
_cell.angle_gamma   90.00
#
_symmetry.space_group_name_H-M   'P 1'
#
loop_
_entity.id
_entity.type
_entity.pdbx_description
1 polymer ?
#
loop_
_entity_poly.entity_id
_entity_poly.type
_entity_poly.pdbx_seq_one_letter_code
_entity_poly.pdbx_strand_id
1 'polypeptide(L)'
;MSRREECDKCKADQHVCEMCLYFVRGRCDEERAEHISDTERANFCDYFKPNNKVVKAGDKQKADNAKAELAALFGDQLPEKSLVDESLSPAELADKKLREMLNGF
;
A
#
# COMPACT_ATOMS: atom_id res chain seq x y z
N MET A 1 19.02 -3.56 -7.62
CA MET A 1 18.32 -4.49 -6.74
C MET A 1 19.06 -5.81 -6.74
N SER A 2 19.40 -6.35 -5.57
CA SER A 2 20.01 -7.70 -5.47
C SER A 2 18.95 -8.78 -5.64
N ARG A 3 19.33 -9.98 -6.11
CA ARG A 3 18.41 -11.14 -6.20
C ARG A 3 17.91 -11.61 -4.84
N ARG A 4 18.61 -11.25 -3.76
CA ARG A 4 18.27 -11.56 -2.36
C ARG A 4 17.90 -10.31 -1.57
N GLU A 5 17.47 -9.26 -2.26
CA GLU A 5 17.05 -8.03 -1.59
C GLU A 5 15.70 -8.25 -0.93
N GLU A 6 15.60 -7.81 0.32
CA GLU A 6 14.39 -7.91 1.13
C GLU A 6 13.89 -6.51 1.50
N CYS A 7 12.58 -6.37 1.67
CA CYS A 7 11.97 -5.16 2.22
C CYS A 7 12.45 -4.91 3.66
N ASP A 8 12.87 -3.68 3.96
CA ASP A 8 13.37 -3.28 5.27
C ASP A 8 12.33 -3.49 6.38
N LYS A 9 11.05 -3.23 6.08
CA LYS A 9 9.91 -3.29 7.01
C LYS A 9 9.34 -4.68 7.23
N CYS A 10 9.11 -5.45 6.17
CA CYS A 10 8.39 -6.73 6.25
C CYS A 10 9.23 -7.95 5.87
N LYS A 11 10.49 -7.77 5.45
CA LYS A 11 11.39 -8.85 5.01
C LYS A 11 10.88 -9.68 3.82
N ALA A 12 9.91 -9.16 3.07
CA ALA A 12 9.47 -9.78 1.82
C ALA A 12 10.59 -9.71 0.76
N ASP A 13 10.72 -10.77 -0.03
CA ASP A 13 11.61 -10.82 -1.19
C ASP A 13 11.19 -9.76 -2.22
N GLN A 14 12.15 -8.98 -2.72
CA GLN A 14 11.88 -7.91 -3.68
C GLN A 14 12.08 -8.35 -5.14
N HIS A 15 12.88 -9.39 -5.36
CA HIS A 15 13.18 -9.94 -6.69
C HIS A 15 12.25 -11.13 -7.03
N VAL A 16 10.95 -10.86 -7.05
CA VAL A 16 9.87 -11.85 -7.26
C VAL A 16 9.09 -11.52 -8.51
N CYS A 17 8.43 -12.51 -9.13
CA CYS A 17 7.70 -12.28 -10.38
C CYS A 17 6.64 -11.19 -10.23
N GLU A 18 5.91 -11.16 -9.12
CA GLU A 18 4.86 -10.15 -8.90
C GLU A 18 5.37 -8.71 -8.88
N MET A 19 6.64 -8.51 -8.48
CA MET A 19 7.28 -7.19 -8.47
C MET A 19 7.93 -6.83 -9.80
N CYS A 20 7.88 -7.70 -10.81
CA CYS A 20 8.43 -7.46 -12.14
C CYS A 20 7.44 -6.69 -13.03
N LEU A 21 7.93 -5.76 -13.84
CA LEU A 21 7.09 -5.00 -14.77
C LEU A 21 6.46 -5.85 -15.89
N TYR A 22 7.05 -7.03 -16.16
CA TYR A 22 6.57 -7.99 -17.16
C TYR A 22 5.50 -8.94 -16.60
N PHE A 23 5.18 -8.86 -15.31
CA PHE A 23 4.14 -9.69 -14.71
C PHE A 23 2.78 -9.03 -14.90
N VAL A 24 2.00 -9.58 -15.84
CA VAL A 24 0.73 -9.00 -16.27
C VAL A 24 -0.33 -10.10 -16.26
N ARG A 25 -1.49 -9.84 -15.65
CA ARG A 25 -2.61 -10.80 -15.56
C ARG A 25 -2.19 -12.16 -14.95
N GLY A 26 -1.34 -12.13 -13.91
CA GLY A 26 -0.95 -13.34 -13.17
C GLY A 26 0.10 -14.22 -13.85
N ARG A 27 0.76 -13.76 -14.92
CA ARG A 27 1.85 -14.49 -15.58
C ARG A 27 2.92 -13.55 -16.14
N CYS A 28 4.09 -14.09 -16.43
CA CYS A 28 5.15 -13.36 -17.14
C CYS A 28 4.77 -13.20 -18.63
N ASP A 29 4.97 -12.00 -19.17
CA ASP A 29 4.72 -11.64 -20.58
C ASP A 29 6.02 -11.51 -21.40
N GLU A 30 7.20 -11.74 -20.79
CA GLU A 30 8.48 -11.78 -21.50
C GLU A 30 8.74 -13.19 -22.06
N GLU A 31 8.67 -13.35 -23.38
CA GLU A 31 8.75 -14.64 -24.07
C GLU A 31 10.08 -15.38 -23.83
N ARG A 32 11.17 -14.65 -23.60
CA ARG A 32 12.50 -15.25 -23.37
C ARG A 32 12.75 -15.61 -21.92
N ALA A 33 11.89 -15.17 -21.00
CA ALA A 33 12.02 -15.48 -19.59
C ALA A 33 11.60 -16.93 -19.31
N GLU A 34 12.36 -17.59 -18.43
CA GLU A 34 11.97 -18.90 -17.93
C GLU A 34 10.70 -18.80 -17.07
N HIS A 35 9.90 -19.86 -17.08
CA HIS A 35 8.71 -19.93 -16.25
C HIS A 35 9.08 -20.16 -14.78
N ILE A 36 8.64 -19.25 -13.92
CA ILE A 36 8.79 -19.36 -12.46
C ILE A 36 7.46 -19.89 -11.88
N SER A 37 7.52 -20.99 -11.13
CA SER A 37 6.33 -21.61 -10.52
C SER A 37 5.81 -20.86 -9.30
N ASP A 38 6.72 -20.37 -8.45
CA ASP A 38 6.39 -19.62 -7.25
C ASP A 38 6.65 -18.13 -7.49
N THR A 39 5.58 -17.39 -7.77
CA THR A 39 5.66 -16.00 -8.23
C THR A 39 5.96 -15.01 -7.10
N GLU A 40 5.79 -15.43 -5.85
CA GLU A 40 5.94 -14.60 -4.63
C GLU A 40 7.31 -14.77 -3.96
N ARG A 41 8.16 -15.71 -4.44
CA ARG A 41 9.51 -15.96 -3.87
C ARG A 41 10.63 -15.45 -4.75
N ALA A 42 11.77 -15.14 -4.12
CA ALA A 42 12.97 -14.70 -4.82
C ALA A 42 13.38 -15.72 -5.90
N ASN A 43 13.64 -15.21 -7.11
CA ASN A 43 14.04 -16.04 -8.24
C ASN A 43 15.28 -15.48 -8.96
N PHE A 44 15.79 -16.25 -9.93
CA PHE A 44 17.01 -15.94 -10.67
C PHE A 44 16.74 -15.42 -12.09
N CYS A 45 15.52 -14.97 -12.39
CA CYS A 45 15.16 -14.51 -13.73
C CYS A 45 16.04 -13.34 -14.18
N ASP A 46 16.84 -13.57 -15.23
CA ASP A 46 17.75 -12.55 -15.77
C ASP A 46 17.03 -11.40 -16.49
N TYR A 47 15.74 -11.58 -16.80
CA TYR A 47 14.87 -10.57 -17.41
C TYR A 47 14.12 -9.72 -16.38
N PHE A 48 14.32 -9.97 -15.09
CA PHE A 48 13.62 -9.23 -14.04
C PHE A 48 13.89 -7.72 -14.15
N LYS A 49 12.81 -6.93 -14.14
CA LYS A 49 12.87 -5.48 -14.05
C LYS A 49 11.84 -5.00 -13.04
N PRO A 50 12.24 -4.30 -11.96
CA PRO A 50 11.31 -3.89 -10.92
C PRO A 50 10.24 -2.96 -11.49
N ASN A 51 9.00 -3.21 -11.09
CA ASN A 51 7.86 -2.40 -11.50
C ASN A 51 7.82 -1.10 -10.69
N ASN A 52 8.38 -0.05 -11.28
CA ASN A 52 8.39 1.29 -10.67
C ASN A 52 7.05 2.05 -10.82
N LYS A 53 5.98 1.39 -11.28
CA LYS A 53 4.66 2.01 -11.26
C LYS A 53 4.28 2.22 -9.80
N VAL A 54 4.37 3.47 -9.37
CA VAL A 54 3.82 3.91 -8.10
C VAL A 54 2.35 3.52 -8.11
N VAL A 55 1.97 2.60 -7.24
CA VAL A 55 0.56 2.33 -6.97
C VAL A 55 -0.01 3.66 -6.54
N LYS A 56 -0.82 4.28 -7.40
CA LYS A 56 -1.50 5.53 -7.05
C LYS A 56 -2.20 5.25 -5.73
N ALA A 57 -2.01 6.13 -4.75
CA ALA A 57 -2.78 6.07 -3.53
C ALA A 57 -4.24 5.87 -3.94
N GLY A 58 -4.86 4.81 -3.43
CA GLY A 58 -6.24 4.48 -3.77
C GLY A 58 -7.12 5.71 -3.57
N ASP A 59 -8.21 5.79 -4.33
CA ASP A 59 -9.16 6.89 -4.21
C ASP A 59 -9.70 6.93 -2.77
N LYS A 60 -9.19 7.87 -1.98
CA LYS A 60 -9.49 8.03 -0.55
C LYS A 60 -11.00 8.15 -0.35
N GLN A 61 -11.69 8.81 -1.27
CA GLN A 61 -13.15 8.96 -1.22
C GLN A 61 -13.85 7.60 -1.38
N LYS A 62 -13.41 6.76 -2.31
CA LYS A 62 -13.98 5.41 -2.46
C LYS A 62 -13.74 4.55 -1.22
N ALA A 63 -12.54 4.63 -0.64
CA ALA A 63 -12.22 3.89 0.57
C ALA A 63 -13.06 4.36 1.78
N ASP A 64 -13.27 5.67 1.92
CA ASP A 64 -14.11 6.24 2.97
C ASP A 64 -15.60 5.88 2.77
N ASN A 65 -16.11 5.94 1.53
CA ASN A 65 -17.48 5.53 1.23
C ASN A 65 -17.72 4.03 1.53
N ALA A 66 -16.79 3.15 1.14
CA ALA A 66 -16.91 1.72 1.43
C ALA A 66 -16.93 1.43 2.94
N LYS A 67 -16.16 2.19 3.74
CA LYS A 67 -16.21 2.09 5.20
C LYS A 67 -17.56 2.54 5.76
N ALA A 68 -18.16 3.60 5.19
CA ALA A 68 -19.47 4.09 5.61
C ALA A 68 -20.59 3.12 5.29
N GLU A 69 -20.59 2.55 4.09
CA GLU A 69 -21.54 1.51 3.69
C GLU A 69 -21.41 0.27 4.58
N LEU A 70 -20.17 -0.16 4.87
CA LEU A 70 -19.92 -1.28 5.77
C LEU A 70 -20.43 -1.00 7.19
N ALA A 71 -20.16 0.18 7.74
CA ALA A 71 -20.65 0.56 9.06
C ALA A 71 -22.19 0.58 9.11
N ALA A 72 -22.86 1.07 8.06
CA ALA A 72 -24.31 1.07 7.96
C ALA A 72 -24.92 -0.35 7.95
N LEU A 73 -24.22 -1.33 7.39
CA LEU A 73 -24.67 -2.73 7.40
C LEU A 73 -24.65 -3.35 8.80
N PHE A 74 -23.74 -2.91 9.67
CA PHE A 74 -23.55 -3.48 11.01
C PHE A 74 -24.06 -2.58 12.15
N GLY A 75 -24.50 -1.36 11.84
CA GLY A 75 -24.97 -0.38 12.83
C GLY A 75 -23.85 0.34 13.59
N ASP A 76 -22.63 0.30 13.06
CA ASP A 76 -21.47 0.96 13.66
C ASP A 76 -21.51 2.48 13.37
N GLN A 77 -21.09 3.29 14.35
CA GLN A 77 -20.87 4.72 14.16
C GLN A 77 -19.45 4.92 13.61
N LEU A 78 -19.32 5.51 12.41
CA LEU A 78 -18.01 5.93 11.93
C LEU A 78 -17.50 7.12 12.76
N PRO A 79 -16.20 7.18 13.08
CA PRO A 79 -15.63 8.40 13.62
C PRO A 79 -15.79 9.52 12.58
N GLU A 80 -16.46 10.61 12.95
CA GLU A 80 -16.62 11.76 12.06
C GLU A 80 -15.24 12.36 11.73
N LYS A 81 -14.89 12.35 10.44
CA LYS A 81 -13.77 13.15 9.94
C LYS A 81 -14.16 14.61 10.06
N SER A 82 -13.66 15.30 11.08
CA SER A 82 -13.88 16.74 11.19
C SER A 82 -13.25 17.44 9.97
N LEU A 83 -14.05 18.24 9.25
CA LEU A 83 -13.61 19.03 8.09
C LEU A 83 -12.43 19.98 8.42
N VAL A 84 -12.21 20.23 9.70
CA VAL A 84 -11.13 21.07 10.24
C VAL A 84 -9.77 20.36 10.16
N ASP A 85 -9.72 19.03 10.25
CA ASP A 85 -8.46 18.28 10.23
C ASP A 85 -7.85 18.15 8.82
N GLU A 86 -8.64 18.31 7.75
CA GLU A 86 -8.14 18.22 6.37
C GLU A 86 -7.51 19.53 5.86
N SER A 87 -7.81 20.67 6.48
CA SER A 87 -7.25 21.98 6.09
C SER A 87 -5.96 22.35 6.85
N LEU A 88 -5.61 21.59 7.89
CA LEU A 88 -4.44 21.83 8.72
C LEU A 88 -3.20 21.18 8.09
N SER A 89 -2.08 21.89 8.14
CA SER A 89 -0.79 21.29 7.83
C SER A 89 -0.46 20.17 8.85
N PRO A 90 0.44 19.24 8.51
CA PRO A 90 0.84 18.17 9.42
C PRO A 90 1.33 18.66 10.79
N ALA A 91 1.96 19.83 10.84
CA ALA A 91 2.44 20.45 12.09
C ALA A 91 1.27 20.96 12.95
N GLU A 92 0.30 21.64 12.34
CA GLU A 92 -0.86 22.18 13.06
C GLU A 92 -1.78 21.05 13.57
N LEU A 93 -1.90 19.96 12.81
CA LEU A 93 -2.61 18.75 13.26
C LEU A 93 -1.91 18.12 14.47
N ALA A 94 -0.58 18.07 14.48
CA ALA A 94 0.20 17.54 15.60
C ALA A 94 0.03 18.41 16.86
N ASP A 95 0.10 19.72 16.72
CA ASP A 95 -0.10 20.67 17.82
C ASP A 95 -1.51 20.58 18.42
N LYS A 96 -2.54 20.44 17.57
CA LYS A 96 -3.92 20.24 18.02
C LYS A 96 -4.06 18.96 18.83
N LYS A 97 -3.53 17.83 18.33
CA LYS A 97 -3.55 16.55 19.04
C LYS A 97 -2.81 16.59 20.37
N LEU A 98 -1.65 17.27 20.42
CA LEU A 98 -0.92 17.48 21.67
C LEU A 98 -1.75 18.25 22.69
N ARG A 99 -2.45 19.31 22.27
CA ARG A 99 -3.33 20.09 23.15
C ARG A 99 -4.53 19.28 23.65
N GLU A 100 -5.16 18.49 22.78
CA GLU A 100 -6.26 17.59 23.16
C GLU A 100 -5.81 16.56 24.19
N MET A 101 -4.61 15.98 24.03
CA MET A 101 -4.05 15.05 25.01
C MET A 101 -3.74 15.69 26.37
N LEU A 102 -3.33 16.96 26.38
CA LEU A 102 -3.00 17.70 27.61
C LEU A 102 -4.23 18.23 28.35
N ASN A 103 -5.35 18.43 27.67
CA ASN A 103 -6.61 18.92 28.25
C ASN A 103 -7.54 17.80 28.77
N GLY A 104 -7.12 16.54 28.67
CA GLY A 104 -7.86 15.36 29.13
C GLY A 104 -7.51 14.87 30.55
N PHE A 105 -6.80 15.67 31.35
CA PHE A 105 -6.46 15.40 32.75
C PHE A 105 -7.11 16.41 33.69
#